data_AF-M6BW99-F1
#
_entry.id   AF-M6BW99-F1
#
_cell.length_a   1.000
_cell.length_b   1.000
_cell.length_c   1.000
_cell.angle_alpha   90.00
_cell.angle_beta   90.00
_cell.angle_gamma   90.00
#
_symmetry.space_group_name_H-M   'P 1'
#
loop_
_entity.id
_entity.type
_entity.pdbx_description
1 polymer ?
#
loop_
_entity_poly.entity_id
_entity_poly.type
_entity_poly.pdbx_seq_one_letter_code
_entity_poly.pdbx_strand_id
1 'polypeptide(L)'
;MDYHDYVIKDGEFVGKFEEMYSSCDDPWYQTKHENVLGCTSKLVSASYILKFGVKEIIEFGCGLGFYTSFLRDFTGAKVGRS
;
A
#
# COMPACT_ATOMS: atom_id res chain seq x y z
N MET A 1 -18.24 -10.34 5.56
CA MET A 1 -17.15 -11.29 5.23
C MET A 1 -15.87 -10.58 5.60
N ASP A 2 -15.00 -11.22 6.37
CA ASP A 2 -13.71 -10.62 6.72
C ASP A 2 -12.81 -10.67 5.48
N TYR A 3 -12.03 -9.62 5.20
CA TYR A 3 -11.06 -9.66 4.10
C TYR A 3 -10.02 -10.79 4.35
N HIS A 4 -9.77 -11.13 5.61
CA HIS A 4 -8.90 -12.24 6.01
C HIS A 4 -9.34 -13.57 5.39
N ASP A 5 -10.64 -13.82 5.22
CA ASP A 5 -11.19 -15.06 4.66
C ASP A 5 -10.81 -15.29 3.18
N TYR A 6 -10.45 -14.22 2.46
CA TYR A 6 -9.97 -14.33 1.08
C TYR A 6 -8.50 -14.73 1.01
N VAL A 7 -7.75 -14.60 2.11
CA VAL A 7 -6.32 -14.86 2.17
C VAL A 7 -6.06 -16.18 2.87
N ILE A 8 -6.60 -16.34 4.08
CA ILE A 8 -6.51 -17.56 4.89
C ILE A 8 -7.90 -17.90 5.40
N LYS A 9 -8.35 -19.12 5.15
CA LYS A 9 -9.64 -19.61 5.64
C LYS A 9 -9.46 -21.00 6.22
N ASP A 10 -9.99 -21.22 7.42
CA ASP A 10 -9.90 -22.51 8.12
C ASP A 10 -8.45 -23.03 8.29
N GLY A 11 -7.49 -22.11 8.40
CA GLY A 11 -6.06 -22.41 8.53
C GLY A 11 -5.33 -22.69 7.21
N GLU A 12 -6.04 -22.66 6.08
CA GLU A 12 -5.47 -22.89 4.76
C GLU A 12 -5.33 -21.59 3.96
N PHE A 13 -4.25 -21.48 3.19
CA PHE A 13 -4.03 -20.35 2.31
C PHE A 13 -4.91 -20.47 1.05
N VAL A 14 -5.76 -19.48 0.82
CA VAL A 14 -6.73 -19.45 -0.30
C VAL A 14 -6.31 -18.47 -1.40
N GLY A 15 -5.65 -17.36 -1.04
CA GLY A 15 -4.98 -16.46 -1.99
C GLY A 15 -5.88 -15.72 -3.00
N LYS A 16 -7.15 -15.45 -2.65
CA LYS A 16 -8.16 -14.82 -3.52
C LYS A 16 -8.06 -13.30 -3.53
N PHE A 17 -6.90 -12.76 -3.86
CA PHE A 17 -6.61 -11.32 -3.77
C PHE A 17 -7.48 -10.46 -4.70
N GLU A 18 -7.72 -10.88 -5.94
CA GLU A 18 -8.57 -10.14 -6.88
C GLU A 18 -10.02 -10.03 -6.36
N GLU A 19 -10.58 -11.14 -5.86
CA GLU A 19 -11.90 -11.16 -5.25
C GLU A 19 -11.95 -10.25 -4.01
N MET A 20 -10.92 -10.31 -3.15
CA MET A 20 -10.79 -9.46 -1.97
C MET A 20 -10.83 -7.97 -2.33
N TYR A 21 -10.00 -7.55 -3.30
CA TYR A 21 -9.95 -6.14 -3.72
C TYR A 21 -11.25 -5.68 -4.41
N SER A 22 -12.00 -6.59 -5.05
CA SER A 22 -13.31 -6.26 -5.63
C SER A 22 -14.46 -6.22 -4.62
N SER A 23 -14.34 -6.96 -3.51
CA SER A 23 -15.44 -7.20 -2.56
C SER A 23 -15.27 -6.50 -1.22
N CYS A 24 -14.08 -5.98 -0.92
CA CYS A 24 -13.77 -5.27 0.30
C CYS A 24 -13.34 -3.84 -0.03
N ASP A 25 -13.98 -2.85 0.59
CA ASP A 25 -13.68 -1.43 0.35
C ASP A 25 -12.31 -1.03 0.88
N ASP A 26 -11.88 -1.60 2.03
CA ASP A 26 -10.61 -1.27 2.68
C ASP A 26 -9.92 -2.52 3.29
N PRO A 27 -9.49 -3.48 2.47
CA PRO A 27 -8.70 -4.60 2.95
C PRO A 27 -7.37 -4.07 3.52
N TRP A 28 -6.89 -4.68 4.61
CA TRP A 28 -5.68 -4.25 5.33
C TRP A 28 -5.75 -2.85 5.97
N TYR A 29 -6.93 -2.23 6.01
CA TYR A 29 -7.14 -0.89 6.57
C TYR A 29 -6.23 0.18 5.95
N GLN A 30 -5.90 0.10 4.66
CA GLN A 30 -4.89 0.96 4.03
C GLN A 30 -5.34 2.42 3.86
N THR A 31 -6.65 2.70 3.94
CA THR A 31 -7.20 4.01 3.53
C THR A 31 -6.95 5.14 4.52
N LYS A 32 -6.67 4.84 5.78
CA LYS A 32 -6.53 5.89 6.81
C LYS A 32 -5.13 6.51 6.79
N HIS A 33 -5.06 7.84 6.88
CA HIS A 33 -3.79 8.58 6.96
C HIS A 33 -2.87 8.11 8.09
N GLU A 34 -3.45 7.71 9.23
CA GLU A 34 -2.71 7.15 10.36
C GLU A 34 -1.91 5.89 9.99
N ASN A 35 -2.33 5.13 8.97
CA ASN A 35 -1.64 3.93 8.52
C ASN A 35 -0.46 4.22 7.58
N VAL A 36 -0.32 5.48 7.14
CA VAL A 36 0.89 5.97 6.45
C VAL A 36 1.77 6.75 7.42
N LEU A 37 1.23 7.76 8.08
CA LEU A 37 1.97 8.65 8.98
C LEU A 37 2.38 7.97 10.30
N GLY A 38 1.59 7.00 10.78
CA GLY A 38 1.94 6.19 11.94
C GLY A 38 2.91 5.04 11.63
N CYS A 39 3.27 4.85 10.36
CA CYS A 39 4.14 3.77 9.92
C CYS A 39 5.57 4.29 9.66
N THR A 40 6.49 4.02 10.60
CA THR A 40 7.88 4.51 10.53
C THR A 40 8.59 4.12 9.24
N SER A 41 8.41 2.90 8.73
CA SER A 41 9.08 2.44 7.50
C SER A 41 8.64 3.22 6.26
N LYS A 42 7.35 3.59 6.18
CA LYS A 42 6.82 4.46 5.12
C LYS A 42 7.42 5.86 5.20
N LEU A 43 7.43 6.48 6.37
CA LEU A 43 8.03 7.81 6.53
C LEU A 43 9.53 7.84 6.22
N VAL A 44 10.27 6.83 6.68
CA VAL A 44 11.71 6.72 6.44
C VAL A 44 12.00 6.57 4.94
N SER A 45 11.28 5.68 4.24
CA SER A 45 11.49 5.50 2.79
C SER A 45 11.15 6.77 2.00
N ALA A 46 10.05 7.46 2.31
CA ALA A 46 9.71 8.75 1.71
C ALA A 46 10.79 9.82 1.97
N SER A 47 11.36 9.85 3.18
CA SER A 47 12.45 10.77 3.54
C SER A 47 13.72 10.49 2.75
N TYR A 48 14.05 9.23 2.52
CA TYR A 48 15.22 8.85 1.71
C TYR A 48 15.04 9.18 0.23
N ILE A 49 13.83 9.03 -0.31
CA ILE A 49 13.49 9.46 -1.67
C ILE A 49 13.80 10.95 -1.87
N LEU A 50 13.36 11.80 -0.93
CA LEU A 50 13.69 13.23 -0.93
C LEU A 50 15.20 13.47 -0.79
N LYS A 51 15.84 12.84 0.20
CA LYS A 51 17.26 13.03 0.51
C LYS A 51 18.17 12.72 -0.67
N PHE A 52 17.85 11.67 -1.43
CA PHE A 52 18.63 11.26 -2.59
C PHE A 52 18.13 11.84 -3.91
N GLY A 53 17.07 12.65 -3.89
CA GLY A 53 16.50 13.28 -5.07
C GLY A 53 15.95 12.28 -6.09
N VAL A 54 15.46 11.12 -5.65
CA VAL A 54 14.91 10.08 -6.52
C VAL A 54 13.71 10.64 -7.29
N LYS A 55 13.68 10.43 -8.61
CA LYS A 55 12.68 11.02 -9.51
C LYS A 55 11.62 10.06 -10.00
N GLU A 56 11.95 8.78 -10.09
CA GLU A 56 11.07 7.74 -10.62
C GLU A 56 11.09 6.52 -9.70
N ILE A 57 9.91 6.03 -9.34
CA ILE A 57 9.71 4.95 -8.38
C ILE A 57 8.61 4.02 -8.92
N ILE A 58 8.74 2.73 -8.68
CA ILE A 58 7.65 1.76 -8.84
C ILE A 58 7.39 1.10 -7.48
N GLU A 59 6.13 1.10 -7.05
CA GLU A 59 5.68 0.38 -5.86
C GLU A 59 5.03 -0.94 -6.28
N PHE A 60 5.66 -2.05 -5.88
CA PHE A 60 5.11 -3.40 -6.09
C PHE A 60 4.24 -3.80 -4.91
N GLY A 61 3.07 -4.38 -5.19
CA GLY A 61 2.14 -4.77 -4.14
C GLY A 61 1.53 -3.56 -3.45
N CYS A 62 1.22 -2.51 -4.22
CA CYS A 62 0.72 -1.23 -3.69
C CYS A 62 -0.71 -1.32 -3.12
N GLY A 63 -1.39 -2.47 -3.29
CA GLY A 63 -2.80 -2.64 -2.95
C GLY A 63 -3.65 -1.55 -3.60
N LEU A 64 -4.41 -0.82 -2.78
CA LEU A 64 -5.26 0.28 -3.25
C LEU A 64 -4.47 1.55 -3.67
N GLY A 65 -3.15 1.58 -3.50
CA GLY A 65 -2.28 2.68 -3.97
C GLY A 65 -2.22 3.89 -3.04
N PHE A 66 -2.60 3.74 -1.77
CA PHE A 66 -2.57 4.82 -0.78
C PHE A 66 -1.15 5.32 -0.52
N TYR A 67 -0.20 4.41 -0.33
CA TYR A 67 1.19 4.79 -0.13
C TYR A 67 1.82 5.32 -1.42
N THR A 68 1.47 4.76 -2.59
CA THR A 68 1.86 5.29 -3.91
C THR A 68 1.49 6.76 -4.05
N SER A 69 0.25 7.09 -3.65
CA SER A 69 -0.27 8.45 -3.74
C SER A 69 0.43 9.38 -2.77
N PHE A 70 0.62 8.94 -1.52
CA PHE A 70 1.42 9.67 -0.54
C PHE A 70 2.83 9.95 -1.04
N LEU A 71 3.54 8.96 -1.62
CA LEU A 71 4.89 9.15 -2.14
C LEU A 71 4.91 10.21 -3.24
N ARG A 72 3.98 10.14 -4.19
CA ARG A 72 3.87 11.12 -5.29
C ARG A 72 3.67 12.53 -4.74
N ASP A 73 2.73 12.70 -3.81
CA ASP A 73 2.35 14.01 -3.30
C ASP A 73 3.40 14.60 -2.34
N PHE A 74 4.04 13.75 -1.51
CA PHE A 74 5.05 14.19 -0.53
C PHE A 74 6.42 14.45 -1.17
N THR A 75 6.81 13.66 -2.18
CA THR A 75 8.17 13.72 -2.74
C THR A 75 8.25 14.47 -4.07
N GLY A 76 7.12 14.61 -4.78
CA GLY A 76 7.08 15.13 -6.15
C GLY A 76 7.67 14.17 -7.19
N ALA A 77 8.06 12.95 -6.81
CA ALA A 77 8.54 11.94 -7.75
C ALA A 77 7.40 11.39 -8.61
N LYS A 78 7.73 10.88 -9.80
CA LYS A 78 6.83 10.08 -10.61
C LYS A 78 6.78 8.67 -10.01
N VAL A 79 5.61 8.29 -9.48
CA VAL A 79 5.43 6.99 -8.82
C VAL A 79 4.45 6.14 -9.62
N GLY A 80 4.93 5.01 -10.13
CA GLY A 80 4.14 3.96 -10.76
C GLY A 80 3.69 2.90 -9.77
N ARG A 81 2.69 2.10 -10.16
CA ARG A 81 2.12 0.99 -9.39
C ARG A 81 2.19 -0.32 -10.18
N SER A 82 2.39 -1.45 -9.48
CA SER A 82 2.36 -2.81 -10.03
C SER A 82 1.72 -3.81 -9.07
#